data_AF-A0A0Q5RBA0-F1
#
_entry.id   AF-A0A0Q5RBA0-F1
#
_cell.length_a   1.000
_cell.length_b   1.000
_cell.length_c   1.000
_cell.angle_alpha   90.00
_cell.angle_beta   90.00
_cell.angle_gamma   90.00
#
_symmetry.space_group_name_H-M   'P 1'
#
loop_
_entity.id
_entity.type
_entity.pdbx_description
1 polymer ?
#
loop_
_entity_poly.entity_id
_entity_poly.type
_entity_poly.pdbx_seq_one_letter_code
_entity_poly.pdbx_strand_id
1 'polypeptide(L)'
;MDAGRLDVPGVRPTVGDLRRARDVLASAGEASVATVAEAIGAILNGLDPVTALGLKATAGQRSALTVDRIASRNQLLRSMARRHFAEMCPSAQAREIAAVANTYWRRAARADATLEEMPSSYVGMPREFLFHIARLPTTIPSERTIRLVLAS
;
A
#
# COMPACT_ATOMS: atom_id res chain seq x y z
N MET A 1 -10.41 -21.50 15.87
CA MET A 1 -10.62 -20.06 15.61
C MET A 1 -9.64 -19.68 14.53
N ASP A 2 -10.14 -19.52 13.32
CA ASP A 2 -9.34 -19.35 12.12
C ASP A 2 -8.80 -17.92 12.08
N ALA A 3 -7.48 -17.76 12.16
CA ALA A 3 -6.83 -16.46 12.07
C ALA A 3 -6.92 -16.00 10.61
N GLY A 4 -8.04 -15.34 10.29
CA GLY A 4 -8.34 -14.82 8.96
C GLY A 4 -7.18 -13.98 8.43
N ARG A 5 -6.38 -14.59 7.54
CA ARG A 5 -5.38 -13.90 6.73
C ARG A 5 -6.07 -12.70 6.08
N LEU A 6 -5.51 -11.51 6.27
CA LEU A 6 -5.91 -10.32 5.53
C LEU A 6 -5.60 -10.55 4.05
N ASP A 7 -6.61 -10.95 3.28
CA ASP A 7 -6.50 -11.06 1.83
C ASP A 7 -6.49 -9.63 1.25
N VAL A 8 -5.33 -9.21 0.75
CA VAL A 8 -5.13 -7.90 0.14
C VAL A 8 -5.30 -8.08 -1.37
N PRO A 9 -6.40 -7.62 -1.98
CA PRO A 9 -6.62 -7.77 -3.41
C PRO A 9 -5.61 -6.90 -4.17
N GLY A 10 -4.67 -7.55 -4.87
CA GLY A 10 -3.84 -6.89 -5.89
C GLY A 10 -4.53 -6.95 -7.24
N VAL A 11 -4.46 -5.88 -8.04
CA VAL A 11 -4.78 -6.01 -9.47
C VAL A 11 -3.72 -6.88 -10.09
N ARG A 12 -4.18 -7.95 -10.73
CA ARG A 12 -3.31 -8.83 -11.50
C ARG A 12 -2.90 -8.08 -12.76
N PRO A 13 -1.59 -7.93 -13.05
CA PRO A 13 -1.16 -7.32 -14.30
C PRO A 13 -1.84 -8.04 -15.46
N THR A 14 -2.39 -7.27 -16.40
CA THR A 14 -3.04 -7.87 -17.56
C THR A 14 -1.98 -8.46 -18.48
N VAL A 15 -2.37 -9.41 -19.34
CA VAL A 15 -1.47 -9.96 -20.37
C VAL A 15 -0.93 -8.84 -21.27
N GLY A 16 -1.69 -7.75 -21.47
CA GLY A 16 -1.25 -6.57 -22.20
C GLY A 16 -0.11 -5.82 -21.50
N ASP A 17 -0.17 -5.67 -20.18
CA ASP A 17 0.88 -5.03 -19.39
C ASP A 17 2.18 -5.83 -19.43
N LEU A 18 2.09 -7.16 -19.35
CA LEU A 18 3.24 -8.06 -19.44
C LEU A 18 3.89 -8.06 -20.82
N ARG A 19 3.10 -8.00 -21.90
CA ARG A 19 3.63 -7.87 -23.27
C ARG A 19 4.35 -6.54 -23.46
N ARG A 20 3.76 -5.45 -22.97
CA ARG A 20 4.36 -4.11 -23.08
C ARG A 20 5.67 -4.01 -22.29
N ALA A 21 5.72 -4.58 -21.09
CA ALA A 21 6.95 -4.69 -20.32
C ALA A 21 8.03 -5.51 -21.05
N ARG A 22 7.65 -6.67 -21.61
CA ARG A 22 8.55 -7.50 -22.42
C ARG A 22 9.09 -6.75 -23.64
N ASP A 23 8.24 -6.06 -24.38
CA ASP A 23 8.64 -5.37 -25.61
C ASP A 23 9.59 -4.19 -25.30
N VAL A 24 9.38 -3.50 -24.18
CA VAL A 24 10.30 -2.48 -23.67
C VAL A 24 11.66 -3.10 -23.29
N LEU A 25 11.63 -4.21 -22.55
CA LEU A 25 12.85 -4.95 -22.17
C LEU A 25 13.62 -5.48 -23.38
N ALA A 26 12.90 -5.97 -24.40
CA ALA A 26 13.50 -6.44 -25.65
C ALA A 26 14.09 -5.30 -26.50
N SER A 27 13.49 -4.11 -26.44
CA SER A 27 13.96 -2.93 -27.17
C SER A 27 15.13 -2.20 -26.51
N ALA A 28 15.43 -2.52 -25.24
CA ALA A 28 16.49 -1.87 -24.47
C ALA A 28 17.91 -2.45 -24.73
N GLY A 29 18.07 -3.42 -25.65
CA GLY A 29 19.35 -4.09 -25.92
C GLY A 29 19.75 -5.04 -24.78
N GLU A 30 21.05 -5.27 -24.55
CA GLU A 30 21.59 -5.92 -23.34
C GLU A 30 21.33 -5.05 -22.08
N ALA A 31 20.08 -4.66 -21.84
CA ALA A 31 19.63 -4.28 -20.51
C ALA A 31 19.81 -5.53 -19.65
N SER A 32 20.96 -5.59 -19.00
CA SER A 32 21.35 -6.67 -18.11
C SER A 32 20.19 -7.01 -17.19
N VAL A 33 20.02 -8.30 -16.89
CA VAL A 33 19.12 -8.78 -15.84
C VAL A 33 19.23 -7.93 -14.56
N ALA A 34 20.40 -7.34 -14.30
CA ALA A 34 20.65 -6.36 -13.24
C ALA A 34 19.76 -5.11 -13.34
N THR A 35 19.59 -4.48 -14.51
CA THR A 35 18.76 -3.28 -14.70
C THR A 35 17.29 -3.57 -14.45
N VAL A 36 16.83 -4.76 -14.85
CA VAL A 36 15.45 -5.21 -14.60
C VAL A 36 15.25 -5.50 -13.11
N ALA A 37 16.20 -6.19 -12.48
CA ALA A 37 16.17 -6.45 -11.04
C ALA A 37 16.20 -5.15 -10.21
N GLU A 38 16.98 -4.16 -10.65
CA GLU A 38 17.08 -2.85 -10.00
C GLU A 38 15.78 -2.04 -10.17
N ALA A 39 15.17 -2.05 -11.36
CA ALA A 39 13.86 -1.44 -11.59
C ALA A 39 12.76 -2.12 -10.75
N ILE A 40 12.75 -3.45 -10.67
CA ILE A 40 11.83 -4.20 -9.82
C ILE A 40 12.06 -3.84 -8.35
N GLY A 41 13.31 -3.80 -7.89
CA GLY A 41 13.68 -3.38 -6.53
C GLY A 41 13.18 -1.97 -6.23
N ALA A 42 13.35 -1.03 -7.15
CA ALA A 42 12.86 0.34 -7.01
C ALA A 42 11.32 0.39 -6.92
N ILE A 43 10.61 -0.39 -7.74
CA ILE A 43 9.14 -0.50 -7.68
C ILE A 43 8.68 -1.06 -6.34
N LEU A 44 9.31 -2.13 -5.86
CA LEU A 44 9.00 -2.75 -4.57
C LEU A 44 9.25 -1.78 -3.41
N ASN A 45 10.29 -0.94 -3.52
CA ASN A 45 10.59 0.13 -2.56
C ASN A 45 9.75 1.40 -2.74
N GLY A 46 8.78 1.38 -3.67
CA GLY A 46 7.76 2.42 -3.77
C GLY A 46 7.93 3.42 -4.89
N LEU A 47 8.95 3.28 -5.74
CA LEU A 47 9.04 4.06 -6.96
C LEU A 47 7.87 3.72 -7.89
N ASP A 48 7.40 4.72 -8.63
CA ASP A 48 6.36 4.51 -9.63
C ASP A 48 6.90 3.62 -10.78
N PRO A 49 6.17 2.59 -11.24
CA PRO A 49 6.63 1.69 -12.30
C PRO A 49 6.96 2.40 -13.60
N VAL A 50 6.27 3.50 -13.91
CA VAL A 50 6.55 4.29 -15.11
C VAL A 50 7.94 4.91 -14.99
N THR A 51 8.27 5.48 -13.84
CA THR A 51 9.59 6.03 -13.57
C THR A 51 10.67 4.93 -13.49
N ALA A 52 10.39 3.84 -12.78
CA ALA A 52 11.35 2.76 -12.56
C ALA A 52 11.72 2.00 -13.85
N LEU A 53 10.78 1.88 -14.78
CA LEU A 53 10.98 1.22 -16.08
C LEU A 53 11.31 2.22 -17.20
N GLY A 54 11.49 3.51 -16.90
CA GLY A 54 11.75 4.55 -17.90
C GLY A 54 10.62 4.73 -18.93
N LEU A 55 9.39 4.36 -18.58
CA LEU A 55 8.22 4.50 -19.45
C LEU A 55 7.80 5.98 -19.52
N LYS A 56 7.23 6.41 -20.65
CA LYS A 56 6.60 7.73 -20.72
C LYS A 56 5.26 7.70 -19.97
N ALA A 57 5.16 8.51 -18.91
CA ALA A 57 3.90 8.74 -18.23
C ALA A 57 2.88 9.38 -19.18
N THR A 58 1.70 8.79 -19.31
CA THR A 58 0.57 9.49 -19.94
C THR A 58 0.11 10.57 -18.97
N ALA A 59 0.23 11.83 -19.35
CA ALA A 59 -0.08 12.97 -18.49
C ALA A 59 -1.52 12.85 -17.92
N GLY A 60 -1.67 13.11 -16.61
CA GLY A 60 -2.96 13.13 -15.93
C GLY A 60 -3.50 11.79 -15.43
N GLN A 61 -2.80 10.67 -15.65
CA GLN A 61 -3.21 9.34 -15.18
C GLN A 61 -2.32 8.84 -14.04
N ARG A 62 -2.94 8.22 -13.03
CA ARG A 62 -2.20 7.48 -11.99
C ARG A 62 -1.81 6.12 -12.56
N SER A 63 -0.62 5.62 -12.21
CA SER A 63 -0.23 4.25 -12.54
C SER A 63 -1.19 3.25 -11.88
N ALA A 64 -1.42 2.10 -12.53
CA ALA A 64 -2.24 1.03 -11.98
C ALA A 64 -1.78 0.63 -10.57
N LEU A 65 -0.46 0.54 -10.37
CA LEU A 65 0.12 0.22 -9.05
C LEU A 65 -0.23 1.26 -7.98
N THR A 66 -0.26 2.56 -8.33
CA THR A 66 -0.68 3.60 -7.39
C THR A 66 -2.15 3.47 -7.04
N VAL A 67 -3.00 3.16 -8.01
CA VAL A 67 -4.44 2.92 -7.79
C VAL A 67 -4.64 1.74 -6.83
N ASP A 68 -3.94 0.64 -7.05
CA ASP A 68 -3.98 -0.55 -6.20
C ASP A 68 -3.54 -0.26 -4.77
N ARG A 69 -2.40 0.42 -4.61
CA ARG A 69 -1.88 0.81 -3.29
C ARG A 69 -2.89 1.66 -2.53
N ILE A 70 -3.58 2.58 -3.21
CA ILE A 70 -4.66 3.38 -2.62
C ILE A 70 -5.85 2.49 -2.23
N ALA A 71 -6.26 1.56 -3.09
CA ALA A 71 -7.37 0.65 -2.82
C ALA A 71 -7.08 -0.26 -1.62
N SER A 72 -5.92 -0.89 -1.59
CA SER A 72 -5.44 -1.74 -0.49
C SER A 72 -5.39 -0.98 0.84
N ARG A 73 -4.83 0.23 0.83
CA ARG A 73 -4.83 1.10 2.02
C ARG A 73 -6.27 1.40 2.48
N ASN A 74 -7.16 1.76 1.56
CA ASN A 74 -8.53 2.08 1.90
C ASN A 74 -9.28 0.87 2.49
N GLN A 75 -9.04 -0.33 1.97
CA GLN A 75 -9.59 -1.57 2.52
C GLN A 75 -9.04 -1.87 3.92
N LEU A 76 -7.75 -1.65 4.17
CA LEU A 76 -7.15 -1.80 5.50
C LEU A 76 -7.79 -0.83 6.50
N LEU A 77 -8.00 0.43 6.11
CA LEU A 77 -8.70 1.42 6.94
C LEU A 77 -10.13 1.01 7.26
N ARG A 78 -10.90 0.54 6.27
CA ARG A 78 -12.27 0.04 6.49
C ARG A 78 -12.29 -1.20 7.38
N SER A 79 -11.31 -2.09 7.24
CA SER A 79 -11.24 -3.31 8.04
C SER A 79 -10.84 -3.01 9.49
N MET A 80 -9.91 -2.08 9.69
CA MET A 80 -9.55 -1.54 11.01
C MET A 80 -10.77 -0.89 11.69
N ALA A 81 -11.53 -0.06 10.97
CA ALA A 81 -12.75 0.57 11.46
C ALA A 81 -13.78 -0.47 11.92
N ARG A 82 -14.07 -1.46 11.07
CA ARG A 82 -15.01 -2.54 11.38
C ARG A 82 -14.57 -3.41 12.56
N ARG A 83 -13.27 -3.67 12.73
CA ARG A 83 -12.77 -4.59 13.76
C ARG A 83 -12.64 -3.92 15.14
N HIS A 84 -12.25 -2.64 15.18
CA HIS A 84 -11.88 -1.97 16.43
C HIS A 84 -12.79 -0.81 16.82
N PHE A 85 -13.58 -0.27 15.89
CA PHE A 85 -14.36 0.95 16.09
C PHE A 85 -15.80 0.82 15.57
N ALA A 86 -16.33 -0.41 15.48
CA ALA A 86 -17.63 -0.70 14.86
C ALA A 86 -18.79 0.12 15.44
N GLU A 87 -18.79 0.33 16.76
CA GLU A 87 -19.86 1.03 17.49
C GLU A 87 -19.82 2.56 17.34
N MET A 88 -18.78 3.10 16.68
CA MET A 88 -18.59 4.53 16.52
C MET A 88 -19.18 5.02 15.18
N CYS A 89 -19.69 6.25 15.16
CA CYS A 89 -20.07 6.89 13.90
C CYS A 89 -18.82 7.13 13.01
N PRO A 90 -18.96 7.21 11.67
CA PRO A 90 -17.81 7.31 10.76
C PRO A 90 -16.85 8.48 11.06
N SER A 91 -17.38 9.61 11.55
CA SER A 91 -16.57 10.75 11.97
C SER A 91 -15.72 10.46 13.21
N ALA A 92 -16.27 9.73 14.19
CA ALA A 92 -15.54 9.32 15.38
C ALA A 92 -14.51 8.22 15.04
N GLN A 93 -14.87 7.24 14.19
CA GLN A 93 -13.94 6.24 13.67
C GLN A 93 -12.73 6.90 12.99
N ALA A 94 -12.96 7.88 12.11
CA ALA A 94 -11.90 8.56 11.39
C ALA A 94 -10.93 9.29 12.34
N ARG A 95 -11.46 9.93 13.39
CA ARG A 95 -10.67 10.63 14.41
C ARG A 95 -9.79 9.66 15.19
N GLU A 96 -10.36 8.56 15.68
CA GLU A 96 -9.62 7.55 16.46
C GLU A 96 -8.53 6.89 15.60
N ILE A 97 -8.86 6.51 14.36
CA ILE A 97 -7.87 5.95 13.43
C ILE A 97 -6.73 6.95 13.19
N ALA A 98 -7.04 8.23 12.97
CA ALA A 98 -6.03 9.26 12.77
C ALA A 98 -5.13 9.43 14.01
N ALA A 99 -5.70 9.40 15.21
CA ALA A 99 -4.96 9.52 16.47
C ALA A 99 -4.02 8.32 16.71
N VAL A 100 -4.52 7.10 16.51
CA VAL A 100 -3.72 5.88 16.65
C VAL A 100 -2.65 5.81 15.57
N ALA A 101 -2.97 6.17 14.32
CA ALA A 101 -2.00 6.24 13.22
C ALA A 101 -0.86 7.23 13.51
N ASN A 102 -1.19 8.45 13.99
CA ASN A 102 -0.18 9.44 14.37
C ASN A 102 0.73 8.92 15.49
N THR A 103 0.16 8.23 16.49
CA THR A 103 0.93 7.62 17.58
C THR A 103 1.88 6.53 17.07
N TYR A 104 1.38 5.64 16.22
CA TYR A 104 2.18 4.58 15.59
C TYR A 104 3.31 5.16 14.75
N TRP A 105 3.01 6.20 13.96
CA TRP A 105 4.00 6.90 13.14
C TRP A 105 5.12 7.56 13.90
N ARG A 106 4.80 8.19 15.04
CA ARG A 106 5.80 8.84 15.87
C ARG A 106 6.69 7.85 16.62
N ARG A 107 6.19 6.65 16.94
CA ARG A 107 6.85 5.74 17.90
C ARG A 107 7.42 4.47 17.29
N ALA A 108 6.70 3.85 16.35
CA ALA A 108 6.97 2.49 15.90
C ALA A 108 7.39 2.42 14.43
N ALA A 109 6.88 3.30 13.57
CA ALA A 109 7.12 3.28 12.12
C ALA A 109 8.55 2.99 11.70
N ARG A 110 9.49 3.73 12.29
CA ARG A 110 10.89 3.71 11.91
C ARG A 110 11.56 2.40 12.33
N ALA A 111 11.19 1.86 13.49
CA ALA A 111 11.67 0.57 13.95
C ALA A 111 11.03 -0.57 13.12
N ASP A 112 9.74 -0.45 12.84
CA ASP A 112 8.98 -1.46 12.09
C ASP A 112 9.36 -1.49 10.60
N ALA A 113 9.90 -0.40 10.05
CA ALA A 113 10.35 -0.32 8.67
C ALA A 113 11.47 -1.32 8.32
N THR A 114 12.27 -1.74 9.30
CA THR A 114 13.34 -2.73 9.09
C THR A 114 12.89 -4.17 9.35
N LEU A 115 11.67 -4.38 9.85
CA LEU A 115 11.17 -5.71 10.14
C LEU A 115 10.64 -6.36 8.86
N GLU A 116 11.04 -7.59 8.60
CA GLU A 116 10.49 -8.37 7.49
C GLU A 116 9.05 -8.81 7.80
N GLU A 117 8.81 -9.22 9.04
CA GLU A 117 7.54 -9.73 9.52
C GLU A 117 6.91 -8.83 10.60
N MET A 118 5.58 -8.89 10.70
CA MET A 118 4.86 -8.16 11.74
C MET A 118 5.09 -8.80 13.11
N PRO A 119 5.35 -8.02 14.17
CA PRO A 119 5.40 -8.55 15.53
C PRO A 119 4.10 -9.27 15.92
N SER A 120 4.21 -10.45 16.53
CA SER A 120 3.04 -11.22 17.00
C SER A 120 2.19 -10.45 18.02
N SER A 121 2.80 -9.52 18.75
CA SER A 121 2.12 -8.63 19.70
C SER A 121 1.16 -7.64 19.05
N TYR A 122 1.22 -7.43 17.73
CA TYR A 122 0.30 -6.54 17.02
C TYR A 122 -1.00 -7.23 16.63
N VAL A 123 -1.02 -8.57 16.58
CA VAL A 123 -2.16 -9.35 16.12
C VAL A 123 -3.40 -9.02 16.96
N GLY A 124 -4.50 -8.68 16.28
CA GLY A 124 -5.74 -8.30 16.92
C GLY A 124 -5.74 -6.90 17.52
N MET A 125 -4.71 -6.09 17.27
CA MET A 125 -4.68 -4.68 17.65
C MET A 125 -4.81 -3.78 16.42
N PRO A 126 -5.26 -2.52 16.59
CA PRO A 126 -5.20 -1.51 15.54
C PRO A 126 -3.83 -1.39 14.84
N ARG A 127 -2.74 -1.68 15.56
CA ARG A 127 -1.37 -1.65 15.02
C ARG A 127 -1.11 -2.68 13.94
N GLU A 128 -1.84 -3.80 13.90
CA GLU A 128 -1.77 -4.80 12.82
C GLU A 128 -1.99 -4.13 11.46
N PHE A 129 -3.09 -3.37 11.35
CA PHE A 129 -3.44 -2.68 10.11
C PHE A 129 -2.44 -1.58 9.76
N LEU A 130 -1.94 -0.86 10.77
CA LEU A 130 -0.99 0.22 10.57
C LEU A 130 0.39 -0.30 10.12
N PHE A 131 0.81 -1.48 10.58
CA PHE A 131 2.00 -2.17 10.08
C PHE A 131 1.88 -2.47 8.58
N HIS A 132 0.73 -2.98 8.15
CA HIS A 132 0.51 -3.24 6.72
C HIS A 132 0.40 -1.95 5.89
N ILE A 133 -0.31 -0.94 6.39
CA ILE A 133 -0.41 0.38 5.72
C ILE A 133 0.97 1.01 5.58
N ALA A 134 1.86 0.85 6.58
CA ALA A 134 3.19 1.41 6.57
C ALA A 134 4.08 0.92 5.43
N ARG A 135 3.85 -0.32 4.99
CA ARG A 135 4.59 -0.96 3.91
C ARG A 135 4.03 -0.63 2.53
N LEU A 136 2.84 -0.03 2.48
CA LEU A 136 2.35 0.58 1.26
C LEU A 136 3.12 1.91 1.10
N PRO A 137 3.75 2.18 -0.05
CA PRO A 137 4.46 3.43 -0.32
C PRO A 137 3.45 4.54 -0.62
N THR A 138 2.61 4.81 0.38
CA THR A 138 1.52 5.77 0.37
C THR A 138 1.56 6.54 1.68
N THR A 139 1.24 7.82 1.62
CA THR A 139 1.12 8.63 2.83
C THR A 139 -0.11 8.20 3.64
N ILE A 140 -0.02 8.31 4.98
CA ILE A 140 -1.22 8.21 5.83
C ILE A 140 -2.17 9.34 5.41
N PRO A 141 -3.43 9.02 5.10
CA PRO A 141 -4.41 10.04 4.79
C PRO A 141 -4.73 10.89 6.01
N SER A 142 -5.06 12.17 5.78
CA SER A 142 -5.59 13.02 6.85
C SER A 142 -6.92 12.48 7.40
N GLU A 143 -7.33 12.91 8.59
CA GLU A 143 -8.62 12.53 9.18
C GLU A 143 -9.79 12.77 8.20
N ARG A 144 -9.76 13.90 7.47
CA ARG A 144 -10.75 14.22 6.44
C ARG A 144 -10.81 13.14 5.36
N THR A 145 -9.66 12.69 4.87
CA THR A 145 -9.59 11.65 3.84
C THR A 145 -10.02 10.29 4.38
N ILE A 146 -9.63 9.95 5.62
CA ILE A 146 -10.08 8.72 6.27
C ILE A 146 -11.62 8.70 6.35
N ARG A 147 -12.23 9.82 6.76
CA ARG A 147 -13.70 9.95 6.83
C ARG A 147 -14.37 9.70 5.48
N LEU A 148 -13.82 10.25 4.39
CA LEU A 148 -14.33 9.99 3.03
C LEU A 148 -14.21 8.52 2.63
N VAL A 149 -13.10 7.87 2.99
CA VAL A 149 -12.89 6.44 2.74
C VAL A 149 -13.89 5.57 3.50
N LEU A 150 -14.21 5.92 4.75
CA LEU A 150 -15.15 5.17 5.59
C LEU A 150 -16.62 5.41 5.22
N ALA A 151 -16.93 6.57 4.64
CA ALA A 151 -18.28 6.90 4.17
C ALA A 151 -18.60 6.37 2.77
N SER A 152 -17.63 5.74 2.10
CA SER A 152 -17.76 5.14 0.75
C SER A 152 -17.68 3.63 0.77
#